data_AF-A0A382ETR3-F1
#
_entry.id   AF-A0A382ETR3-F1
#
_cell.length_a   1.000
_cell.length_b   1.000
_cell.length_c   1.000
_cell.angle_alpha   90.00
_cell.angle_beta   90.00
_cell.angle_gamma   90.00
#
_symmetry.space_group_name_H-M   'P 1'
#
loop_
_entity.id
_entity.type
_entity.pdbx_description
1 polymer ?
#
loop_
_entity_poly.entity_id
_entity_poly.type
_entity_poly.pdbx_seq_one_letter_code
_entity_poly.pdbx_strand_id
1 'polypeptide(L)'
;MFKTVKPHVWAFDAEWVPDPQTGREVYGLAEETAVDDIVELMYQRGGATEEDPRPYLKTILCRVVSVSAVTRSEEDDTVRVQLTSLPSFSGTGVQALPEAELIQRFLEGVGRTQPQLVGYNSGGADLRILLQRGVALGVQAGDFARRPDKPWEGVDYFIPNGDWHVDLQEILAGRSRGRPSLHELAVASGIPGKLDVAGSDVQALWQAGRIEHIVAYNECDAVTTYLLWLRVAHFAGFFDTDQYAAEQSLVRDLLTREGQRPGREHLQSYLTAWDHLARTRAP
;
A
#
# COMPACT_ATOMS: atom_id res chain seq x y z
N MET A 1 -4.64 15.72 11.90
CA MET A 1 -5.16 14.48 12.52
C MET A 1 -6.52 14.18 11.94
N PHE A 2 -6.82 12.92 11.63
CA PHE A 2 -8.18 12.49 11.28
C PHE A 2 -9.10 12.60 12.50
N LYS A 3 -10.40 12.78 12.27
CA LYS A 3 -11.39 13.10 13.32
C LYS A 3 -12.07 11.88 13.93
N THR A 4 -12.08 10.75 13.22
CA THR A 4 -12.77 9.53 13.66
C THR A 4 -12.04 8.30 13.15
N VAL A 5 -12.07 7.21 13.91
CA VAL A 5 -11.85 5.85 13.42
C VAL A 5 -13.20 5.28 12.97
N LYS A 6 -13.27 4.71 11.76
CA LYS A 6 -14.50 4.07 11.27
C LYS A 6 -14.55 2.59 11.68
N PRO A 7 -15.74 1.97 11.78
CA PRO A 7 -15.86 0.54 12.10
C PRO A 7 -15.13 -0.37 11.11
N HIS A 8 -15.07 0.04 9.84
CA HIS A 8 -14.30 -0.63 8.80
C HIS A 8 -13.12 0.25 8.37
N VAL A 9 -11.90 -0.27 8.48
CA VAL A 9 -10.66 0.42 8.10
C VAL A 9 -9.83 -0.49 7.20
N TRP A 10 -9.36 0.02 6.06
CA TRP A 10 -8.45 -0.68 5.17
C TRP A 10 -7.15 0.12 5.09
N ALA A 11 -6.10 -0.37 5.74
CA ALA A 11 -4.75 0.13 5.57
C ALA A 11 -4.09 -0.60 4.40
N PHE A 12 -3.75 0.12 3.34
CA PHE A 12 -3.35 -0.47 2.07
C PHE A 12 -2.06 0.14 1.51
N ASP A 13 -1.43 -0.63 0.63
CA ASP A 13 -0.24 -0.26 -0.13
C ASP A 13 -0.33 -0.89 -1.55
N ALA A 14 0.29 -0.24 -2.54
CA ALA A 14 0.29 -0.69 -3.92
C ALA A 14 1.71 -0.71 -4.50
N GLU A 15 1.99 -1.74 -5.30
CA GLU A 15 3.24 -1.84 -6.05
C GLU A 15 3.00 -1.67 -7.53
N TRP A 16 3.93 -0.98 -8.18
CA TRP A 16 3.90 -0.71 -9.61
C TRP A 16 5.28 -0.73 -10.23
N VAL A 17 5.30 -0.96 -11.54
CA VAL A 17 6.52 -0.96 -12.37
C VAL A 17 6.32 -0.08 -13.59
N PRO A 18 7.38 0.36 -14.29
CA PRO A 18 7.22 1.04 -15.57
C PRO A 18 6.35 0.22 -16.53
N ASP A 19 5.47 0.88 -17.29
CA ASP A 19 4.69 0.27 -18.36
C ASP A 19 5.30 0.61 -19.72
N PRO A 20 6.08 -0.31 -20.33
CA PRO A 20 6.75 -0.03 -21.60
C PRO A 20 5.77 0.22 -22.74
N GLN A 21 4.55 -0.33 -22.68
CA GLN A 21 3.54 -0.07 -23.69
C GLN A 21 3.09 1.40 -23.63
N THR A 22 2.67 1.86 -22.45
CA THR A 22 2.31 3.27 -22.26
C THR A 22 3.49 4.19 -22.60
N GLY A 23 4.71 3.83 -22.17
CA GLY A 23 5.92 4.59 -22.51
C GLY A 23 6.15 4.74 -24.01
N ARG A 24 6.01 3.64 -24.77
CA ARG A 24 6.14 3.62 -26.24
C ARG A 24 5.14 4.57 -26.89
N GLU A 25 3.87 4.47 -26.51
CA GLU A 25 2.77 5.24 -27.09
C GLU A 25 2.91 6.73 -26.76
N VAL A 26 3.19 7.07 -25.50
CA VAL A 26 3.33 8.46 -25.05
C VAL A 26 4.54 9.16 -25.69
N TYR A 27 5.62 8.42 -25.94
CA TYR A 27 6.84 8.99 -26.53
C TYR A 27 6.93 8.82 -28.06
N GLY A 28 5.94 8.21 -28.70
CA GLY A 28 5.89 8.05 -30.15
C GLY A 28 7.04 7.20 -30.70
N LEU A 29 7.41 6.14 -29.98
CA LEU A 29 8.52 5.25 -30.37
C LEU A 29 8.06 4.20 -31.38
N ALA A 30 8.99 3.72 -32.21
CA ALA A 30 8.71 2.70 -33.22
C ALA A 30 8.28 1.37 -32.57
N GLU A 31 7.57 0.52 -33.32
CA GLU A 31 7.09 -0.79 -32.82
C GLU A 31 8.25 -1.75 -32.54
N GLU A 32 9.38 -1.56 -33.21
CA GLU A 32 10.58 -2.39 -33.08
C GLU A 32 11.50 -1.95 -31.94
N THR A 33 11.22 -0.82 -31.28
CA THR A 33 12.04 -0.37 -30.14
C THR A 33 12.01 -1.40 -29.01
N ALA A 34 13.20 -1.76 -28.52
CA ALA A 34 13.36 -2.75 -27.46
C ALA A 34 12.75 -2.25 -26.14
N VAL A 35 12.21 -3.18 -25.34
CA VAL A 35 11.57 -2.85 -24.05
C VAL A 35 12.54 -2.14 -23.12
N ASP A 36 13.79 -2.59 -23.04
CA ASP A 36 14.80 -2.00 -22.16
C ASP A 36 15.12 -0.55 -22.57
N ASP A 37 15.22 -0.27 -23.87
CA ASP A 37 15.46 1.10 -24.39
C ASP A 37 14.27 2.03 -24.07
N ILE A 38 13.03 1.51 -24.11
CA ILE A 38 11.84 2.29 -23.77
C ILE A 38 11.86 2.65 -22.28
N VAL A 39 12.14 1.67 -21.40
CA VAL A 39 12.17 1.89 -19.95
C VAL A 39 13.31 2.83 -19.56
N GLU A 40 14.49 2.67 -20.16
CA GLU A 40 15.61 3.58 -19.97
C GLU A 40 15.23 5.02 -20.36
N LEU A 41 14.59 5.20 -21.53
CA LEU A 41 14.09 6.52 -21.93
C LEU A 41 13.04 7.07 -20.97
N MET A 42 12.16 6.22 -20.41
CA MET A 42 11.19 6.64 -19.40
C MET A 42 11.88 7.25 -18.17
N TYR A 43 12.94 6.62 -17.67
CA TYR A 43 13.72 7.15 -16.55
C TYR A 43 14.48 8.42 -16.92
N GLN A 44 15.10 8.47 -18.11
CA GLN A 44 15.75 9.69 -18.61
C GLN A 44 14.76 10.88 -18.69
N ARG A 45 13.55 10.65 -19.21
CA ARG A 45 12.46 11.65 -19.23
C ARG A 45 11.90 11.96 -17.85
N GLY A 46 12.02 11.03 -16.91
CA GLY A 46 11.70 11.18 -15.49
C GLY A 46 12.74 11.98 -14.70
N GLY A 47 13.88 12.34 -15.31
CA GLY A 47 14.94 13.10 -14.69
C GLY A 47 16.06 12.26 -14.10
N ALA A 48 16.33 11.06 -14.65
CA ALA A 48 17.40 10.20 -14.19
C ALA A 48 18.76 10.91 -14.21
N THR A 49 19.58 10.63 -13.20
CA THR A 49 20.94 11.14 -13.03
C THR A 49 21.87 10.00 -12.64
N GLU A 50 23.19 10.24 -12.60
CA GLU A 50 24.13 9.22 -12.10
C GLU A 50 23.89 8.88 -10.62
N GLU A 51 23.43 9.84 -9.82
CA GLU A 51 23.14 9.66 -8.39
C GLU A 51 21.77 9.00 -8.14
N ASP A 52 20.80 9.24 -9.04
CA ASP A 52 19.47 8.63 -9.02
C ASP A 52 19.09 8.17 -10.45
N PRO A 53 19.55 6.98 -10.87
CA PRO A 53 19.32 6.49 -12.23
C PRO A 53 17.88 6.04 -12.48
N ARG A 54 17.08 5.86 -11.42
CA ARG A 54 15.69 5.39 -11.49
C ARG A 54 14.79 6.25 -10.61
N PRO A 55 14.61 7.53 -10.95
CA PRO A 55 13.79 8.44 -10.18
C PRO A 55 12.32 8.01 -10.24
N TYR A 56 11.52 8.60 -9.36
CA TYR A 56 10.08 8.40 -9.35
C TYR A 56 9.46 8.77 -10.71
N LEU A 57 8.85 7.79 -11.38
CA LEU A 57 8.11 8.00 -12.62
C LEU A 57 6.70 8.50 -12.33
N LYS A 58 6.16 9.32 -13.25
CA LYS A 58 4.74 9.69 -13.23
C LYS A 58 3.90 8.41 -13.24
N THR A 59 2.99 8.27 -12.29
CA THR A 59 2.20 7.04 -12.07
C THR A 59 1.42 6.56 -13.30
N ILE A 60 0.97 7.48 -14.17
CA ILE A 60 0.31 7.11 -15.44
C ILE A 60 1.21 6.30 -16.39
N LEU A 61 2.54 6.50 -16.33
CA LEU A 61 3.54 5.78 -17.12
C LEU A 61 3.91 4.42 -16.50
N CYS A 62 3.32 4.09 -15.36
CA CYS A 62 3.54 2.83 -14.67
C CYS A 62 2.32 1.93 -14.82
N ARG A 63 2.45 0.68 -14.38
CA ARG A 63 1.36 -0.27 -14.23
C ARG A 63 1.32 -0.86 -12.84
N VAL A 64 0.12 -1.06 -12.31
CA VAL A 64 -0.09 -1.71 -11.00
C VAL A 64 0.15 -3.21 -11.12
N VAL A 65 0.92 -3.78 -10.19
CA VAL A 65 1.26 -5.21 -10.16
C VAL A 65 0.85 -5.91 -8.88
N SER A 66 0.66 -5.17 -7.78
CA SER A 66 0.16 -5.71 -6.51
C SER A 66 -0.59 -4.64 -5.72
N VAL A 67 -1.62 -5.02 -4.98
CA VAL A 67 -2.23 -4.21 -3.91
C VAL A 67 -2.47 -5.12 -2.70
N SER A 68 -2.00 -4.72 -1.53
CA SER A 68 -2.26 -5.41 -0.27
C SER A 68 -3.00 -4.51 0.70
N ALA A 69 -3.82 -5.11 1.57
CA ALA A 69 -4.54 -4.40 2.60
C ALA A 69 -4.67 -5.21 3.89
N VAL A 70 -4.39 -4.56 5.01
CA VAL A 70 -4.87 -4.99 6.32
C VAL A 70 -6.24 -4.36 6.54
N THR A 71 -7.24 -5.21 6.71
CA THR A 71 -8.61 -4.81 6.98
C THR A 71 -8.92 -5.01 8.45
N ARG A 72 -9.46 -3.98 9.10
CA ARG A 72 -10.04 -4.03 10.44
C ARG A 72 -11.55 -3.86 10.30
N SER A 73 -12.31 -4.75 10.92
CA SER A 73 -13.77 -4.61 11.05
C SER A 73 -14.16 -4.74 12.51
N GLU A 74 -15.11 -3.90 12.94
CA GLU A 74 -15.69 -3.92 14.27
C GLU A 74 -17.20 -4.12 14.16
N GLU A 75 -17.67 -5.28 14.62
CA GLU A 75 -19.06 -5.69 14.60
C GLU A 75 -19.42 -6.26 15.97
N ASP A 76 -20.49 -5.78 16.61
CA ASP A 76 -20.96 -6.24 17.93
C ASP A 76 -19.82 -6.33 18.98
N ASP A 77 -19.05 -5.24 19.13
CA ASP A 77 -17.86 -5.14 20.01
C ASP A 77 -16.75 -6.16 19.72
N THR A 78 -16.81 -6.86 18.58
CA THR A 78 -15.80 -7.82 18.14
C THR A 78 -14.97 -7.21 17.03
N VAL A 79 -13.67 -7.03 17.29
CA VAL A 79 -12.70 -6.58 16.30
C VAL A 79 -12.10 -7.79 15.57
N ARG A 80 -12.06 -7.72 14.25
CA ARG A 80 -11.36 -8.69 13.39
C ARG A 80 -10.36 -7.99 12.51
N VAL A 81 -9.18 -8.58 12.37
CA VAL A 81 -8.13 -8.11 11.47
C VAL A 81 -7.78 -9.21 10.46
N GLN A 82 -7.74 -8.86 9.18
CA GLN A 82 -7.42 -9.76 8.08
C GLN A 82 -6.44 -9.12 7.11
N LEU A 83 -5.55 -9.90 6.51
CA LEU A 83 -4.60 -9.47 5.48
C LEU A 83 -4.99 -10.07 4.13
N THR A 84 -5.22 -9.22 3.13
CA THR A 84 -5.56 -9.61 1.76
C THR A 84 -4.57 -8.98 0.80
N SER A 85 -4.26 -9.69 -0.29
CA SER A 85 -3.44 -9.21 -1.39
C SER A 85 -4.06 -9.55 -2.74
N LEU A 86 -3.82 -8.71 -3.73
CA LEU A 86 -4.18 -8.89 -5.14
C LEU A 86 -2.92 -8.64 -5.98
N PRO A 87 -2.36 -9.67 -6.63
CA PRO A 87 -2.76 -11.07 -6.61
C PRO A 87 -2.58 -11.74 -5.24
N SER A 88 -3.38 -12.78 -4.96
CA SER A 88 -3.31 -13.55 -3.71
C SER A 88 -2.50 -14.84 -3.86
N PHE A 89 -1.89 -15.30 -2.77
CA PHE A 89 -1.26 -16.63 -2.70
C PHE A 89 -2.24 -17.78 -2.94
N SER A 90 -1.84 -18.71 -3.80
CA SER A 90 -2.52 -19.99 -4.04
C SER A 90 -1.50 -21.13 -3.89
N GLY A 91 -1.51 -21.80 -2.73
CA GLY A 91 -0.43 -22.72 -2.36
C GLY A 91 0.86 -21.94 -2.14
N THR A 92 1.98 -22.40 -2.72
CA THR A 92 3.30 -21.75 -2.58
C THR A 92 3.56 -20.67 -3.64
N GLY A 93 2.61 -20.38 -4.53
CA GLY A 93 2.82 -19.50 -5.68
C GLY A 93 1.81 -18.36 -5.75
N VAL A 94 2.17 -17.34 -6.53
CA VAL A 94 1.31 -16.21 -6.88
C VAL A 94 1.32 -16.07 -8.39
N GLN A 95 0.14 -15.94 -8.99
CA GLN A 95 0.00 -15.64 -10.41
C GLN A 95 -0.35 -14.17 -10.59
N ALA A 96 0.37 -13.48 -11.47
CA ALA A 96 0.03 -12.10 -11.85
C ALA A 96 -1.42 -12.02 -12.38
N LEU A 97 -2.11 -10.94 -12.03
CA LEU A 97 -3.42 -10.61 -12.58
C LEU A 97 -3.28 -9.63 -13.74
N PRO A 98 -4.23 -9.65 -14.70
CA PRO A 98 -4.42 -8.50 -15.59
C PRO A 98 -4.61 -7.23 -14.76
N GLU A 99 -3.93 -6.14 -15.14
CA GLU A 99 -3.93 -4.89 -14.36
C GLU A 99 -5.36 -4.34 -14.15
N ALA A 100 -6.18 -4.35 -15.20
CA ALA A 100 -7.56 -3.89 -15.13
C ALA A 100 -8.40 -4.69 -14.11
N GLU A 101 -8.21 -6.01 -14.07
CA GLU A 101 -8.91 -6.90 -13.13
C GLU A 101 -8.47 -6.63 -11.68
N LEU A 102 -7.16 -6.43 -11.45
CA LEU A 102 -6.61 -6.09 -10.14
C LEU A 102 -7.22 -4.77 -9.62
N ILE A 103 -7.17 -3.72 -10.44
CA ILE A 103 -7.71 -2.40 -10.08
C ILE A 103 -9.21 -2.48 -9.84
N GLN A 104 -9.94 -3.14 -10.73
CA GLN A 104 -11.39 -3.31 -10.61
C GLN A 104 -11.78 -4.00 -9.30
N ARG A 105 -11.16 -5.14 -8.98
CA ARG A 105 -11.46 -5.88 -7.74
C ARG A 105 -11.21 -5.06 -6.49
N PHE A 106 -10.10 -4.32 -6.45
CA PHE A 106 -9.79 -3.47 -5.31
C PHE A 106 -10.83 -2.36 -5.15
N LEU A 107 -11.08 -1.58 -6.21
CA LEU A 107 -12.00 -0.44 -6.16
C LEU A 107 -13.47 -0.87 -5.94
N GLU A 108 -13.92 -1.97 -6.53
CA GLU A 108 -15.25 -2.55 -6.24
C GLU A 108 -15.36 -3.00 -4.78
N GLY A 109 -14.29 -3.59 -4.24
CA GLY A 109 -14.19 -3.94 -2.82
C GLY A 109 -14.40 -2.72 -1.93
N VAL A 110 -13.63 -1.65 -2.16
CA VAL A 110 -13.77 -0.38 -1.42
C VAL A 110 -15.16 0.22 -1.60
N GLY A 111 -15.68 0.28 -2.82
CA GLY A 111 -16.99 0.86 -3.11
C GLY A 111 -18.13 0.14 -2.39
N ARG A 112 -18.05 -1.19 -2.28
CA ARG A 112 -19.05 -2.01 -1.59
C ARG A 112 -18.97 -1.90 -0.07
N THR A 113 -17.77 -1.93 0.50
CA THR A 113 -17.59 -1.97 1.97
C THR A 113 -17.50 -0.58 2.59
N GLN A 114 -17.26 0.46 1.78
CA GLN A 114 -17.08 1.85 2.19
C GLN A 114 -16.18 2.02 3.43
N PRO A 115 -14.96 1.45 3.44
CA PRO A 115 -14.07 1.53 4.60
C PRO A 115 -13.45 2.93 4.70
N GLN A 116 -12.90 3.28 5.86
CA GLN A 116 -11.88 4.32 5.93
C GLN A 116 -10.60 3.76 5.29
N LEU A 117 -10.17 4.37 4.19
CA LEU A 117 -8.91 4.05 3.54
C LEU A 117 -7.77 4.73 4.28
N VAL A 118 -6.70 3.98 4.55
CA VAL A 118 -5.49 4.49 5.18
C VAL A 118 -4.30 4.08 4.34
N GLY A 119 -3.40 5.01 4.03
CA GLY A 119 -2.15 4.71 3.35
C GLY A 119 -1.03 5.66 3.75
N TYR A 120 0.16 5.46 3.19
CA TYR A 120 1.32 6.32 3.42
C TYR A 120 1.76 6.97 2.11
N ASN A 121 1.51 8.28 1.94
CA ASN A 121 1.60 8.96 0.64
C ASN A 121 0.64 8.40 -0.42
N SER A 122 -0.44 7.74 0.01
CA SER A 122 -1.41 7.15 -0.91
C SER A 122 -2.21 8.19 -1.70
N GLY A 123 -2.34 9.41 -1.18
CA GLY A 123 -2.90 10.55 -1.91
C GLY A 123 -1.97 11.11 -2.98
N GLY A 124 -0.66 10.84 -2.90
CA GLY A 124 0.33 11.19 -3.92
C GLY A 124 0.65 10.05 -4.87
N ALA A 125 0.52 8.79 -4.43
CA ALA A 125 1.00 7.61 -5.14
C ALA A 125 -0.09 6.53 -5.30
N ASP A 126 -0.37 5.71 -4.28
CA ASP A 126 -1.14 4.46 -4.39
C ASP A 126 -2.57 4.66 -4.92
N LEU A 127 -3.35 5.54 -4.28
CA LEU A 127 -4.70 5.83 -4.77
C LEU A 127 -4.65 6.56 -6.11
N ARG A 128 -3.62 7.37 -6.35
CA ARG A 128 -3.46 8.11 -7.61
C ARG A 128 -3.19 7.18 -8.78
N ILE A 129 -2.32 6.19 -8.64
CA ILE A 129 -2.05 5.24 -9.71
C ILE A 129 -3.29 4.37 -9.98
N LEU A 130 -3.98 3.90 -8.94
CA LEU A 130 -5.22 3.13 -9.09
C LEU A 130 -6.28 3.89 -9.87
N LEU A 131 -6.45 5.19 -9.60
CA LEU A 131 -7.37 6.06 -10.33
C LEU A 131 -6.92 6.29 -11.77
N GLN A 132 -5.67 6.70 -11.98
CA GLN A 132 -5.14 7.02 -13.30
C GLN A 132 -5.17 5.81 -14.24
N ARG A 133 -4.73 4.66 -13.75
CA ARG A 133 -4.71 3.41 -14.51
C ARG A 133 -6.10 2.79 -14.65
N GLY A 134 -6.97 2.93 -13.65
CA GLY A 134 -8.38 2.55 -13.78
C GLY A 134 -9.06 3.30 -14.93
N VAL A 135 -8.86 4.62 -15.04
CA VAL A 135 -9.37 5.42 -16.17
C VAL A 135 -8.74 4.99 -17.49
N ALA A 136 -7.40 4.85 -17.54
CA ALA A 136 -6.69 4.48 -18.77
C ALA A 136 -7.12 3.12 -19.33
N LEU A 137 -7.47 2.17 -18.45
CA LEU A 137 -7.88 0.81 -18.81
C LEU A 137 -9.40 0.66 -18.97
N GLY A 138 -10.18 1.73 -18.81
CA GLY A 138 -11.64 1.68 -18.93
C GLY A 138 -12.33 0.92 -17.80
N VAL A 139 -11.74 0.84 -16.62
CA VAL A 139 -12.32 0.18 -15.44
C VAL A 139 -13.48 1.02 -14.88
N GLN A 140 -14.63 0.39 -14.68
CA GLN A 140 -15.79 1.01 -14.03
C GLN A 140 -15.75 0.76 -12.52
N ALA A 141 -15.69 1.82 -11.72
CA ALA A 141 -15.70 1.76 -10.24
C ALA A 141 -16.80 2.68 -9.65
N GLY A 142 -18.03 2.51 -10.12
CA GLY A 142 -19.14 3.47 -9.87
C GLY A 142 -19.49 3.68 -8.41
N ASP A 143 -19.54 2.62 -7.59
CA ASP A 143 -19.85 2.76 -6.16
C ASP A 143 -18.72 3.44 -5.38
N PHE A 144 -17.47 3.15 -5.73
CA PHE A 144 -16.29 3.82 -5.16
C PHE A 144 -16.21 5.30 -5.55
N ALA A 145 -16.53 5.62 -6.81
CA ALA A 145 -16.51 6.99 -7.32
C ALA A 145 -17.74 7.82 -6.93
N ARG A 146 -18.77 7.21 -6.32
CA ARG A 146 -19.97 7.91 -5.88
C ARG A 146 -19.62 8.82 -4.70
N ARG A 147 -20.03 10.08 -4.81
CA ARG A 147 -19.79 11.10 -3.79
C ARG A 147 -21.12 11.69 -3.32
N PRO A 148 -21.24 12.11 -2.05
CA PRO A 148 -22.38 12.87 -1.57
C PRO A 148 -22.42 14.26 -2.19
N ASP A 149 -23.59 14.90 -2.19
CA ASP A 149 -23.75 16.28 -2.67
C ASP A 149 -22.89 17.26 -1.87
N LYS A 150 -22.79 17.06 -0.55
CA LYS A 150 -21.82 17.75 0.29
C LYS A 150 -20.81 16.79 0.92
N PRO A 151 -19.53 17.18 1.01
CA PRO A 151 -18.45 16.33 1.52
C PRO A 151 -18.67 15.73 2.92
N TRP A 152 -19.46 16.38 3.77
CA TRP A 152 -19.73 15.93 5.15
C TRP A 152 -20.95 15.02 5.29
N GLU A 153 -21.71 14.79 4.21
CA GLU A 153 -22.94 14.01 4.25
C GLU A 153 -22.72 12.50 4.04
N GLY A 154 -21.51 12.07 3.71
CA GLY A 154 -21.24 10.66 3.45
C GLY A 154 -19.77 10.34 3.19
N VAL A 155 -19.55 9.22 2.52
CA VAL A 155 -18.24 8.69 2.13
C VAL A 155 -17.70 9.50 0.96
N ASP A 156 -16.52 10.07 1.10
CA ASP A 156 -15.84 10.79 0.02
C ASP A 156 -14.32 10.63 0.13
N TYR A 157 -13.78 9.73 -0.70
CA TYR A 157 -12.34 9.45 -0.79
C TYR A 157 -11.54 10.53 -1.52
N PHE A 158 -12.19 11.52 -2.11
CA PHE A 158 -11.54 12.52 -2.96
C PHE A 158 -11.30 13.86 -2.25
N ILE A 159 -11.73 13.98 -0.99
CA ILE A 159 -11.46 15.15 -0.15
C ILE A 159 -9.98 15.10 0.27
N PRO A 160 -9.17 16.12 -0.05
CA PRO A 160 -7.82 16.24 0.50
C PRO A 160 -7.89 16.30 2.03
N ASN A 161 -7.10 15.47 2.71
CA ASN A 161 -7.11 15.35 4.18
C ASN A 161 -8.51 15.02 4.77
N GLY A 162 -9.29 14.23 4.05
CA GLY A 162 -10.60 13.76 4.50
C GLY A 162 -10.53 12.65 5.55
N ASP A 163 -11.64 12.42 6.25
CA ASP A 163 -11.74 11.34 7.24
C ASP A 163 -12.00 9.96 6.62
N TRP A 164 -12.28 9.88 5.32
CA TRP A 164 -12.51 8.62 4.60
C TRP A 164 -11.27 8.14 3.84
N HIS A 165 -10.36 9.05 3.50
CA HIS A 165 -9.04 8.72 2.97
C HIS A 165 -7.98 9.43 3.81
N VAL A 166 -7.35 8.66 4.69
CA VAL A 166 -6.34 9.10 5.64
C VAL A 166 -4.96 8.81 5.03
N ASP A 167 -4.25 9.87 4.63
CA ASP A 167 -2.84 9.78 4.24
C ASP A 167 -1.95 10.09 5.46
N LEU A 168 -1.26 9.07 5.97
CA LEU A 168 -0.40 9.19 7.15
C LEU A 168 0.80 10.10 6.90
N GLN A 169 1.31 10.15 5.67
CA GLN A 169 2.42 11.06 5.35
C GLN A 169 1.93 12.50 5.42
N GLU A 170 0.76 12.83 4.85
CA GLU A 170 0.22 14.21 4.95
C GLU A 170 0.00 14.64 6.41
N ILE A 171 -0.39 13.71 7.29
CA ILE A 171 -0.61 13.99 8.72
C ILE A 171 0.71 14.22 9.48
N LEU A 172 1.73 13.41 9.19
CA LEU A 172 2.97 13.35 9.98
C LEU A 172 4.13 14.16 9.39
N ALA A 173 4.06 14.51 8.11
CA ALA A 173 5.14 15.19 7.41
C ALA A 173 5.34 16.62 7.88
N GLY A 174 6.62 16.99 8.06
CA GLY A 174 7.06 18.38 8.05
C GLY A 174 7.17 18.94 6.63
N ARG A 175 7.61 20.21 6.53
CA ARG A 175 7.90 20.84 5.23
C ARG A 175 9.26 20.38 4.69
N SER A 176 9.37 20.21 3.36
CA SER A 176 10.63 19.93 2.67
C SER A 176 11.35 18.69 3.25
N ARG A 177 12.57 18.84 3.77
CA ARG A 177 13.40 17.77 4.35
C ARG A 177 12.80 17.09 5.59
N GLY A 178 11.72 17.63 6.14
CA GLY A 178 10.99 17.02 7.27
C GLY A 178 9.98 15.94 6.86
N ARG A 179 10.03 15.43 5.61
CA ARG A 179 9.15 14.35 5.14
C ARG A 179 9.83 13.00 5.34
N PRO A 180 9.42 12.20 6.34
CA PRO A 180 9.99 10.87 6.50
C PRO A 180 9.43 9.89 5.47
N SER A 181 10.19 8.86 5.18
CA SER A 181 9.72 7.63 4.53
C SER A 181 8.90 6.77 5.50
N LEU A 182 8.12 5.83 4.96
CA LEU A 182 7.42 4.82 5.77
C LEU A 182 8.42 4.05 6.65
N HIS A 183 9.57 3.68 6.08
CA HIS A 183 10.65 3.00 6.79
C HIS A 183 11.14 3.80 7.99
N GLU A 184 11.47 5.08 7.81
CA GLU A 184 11.98 5.93 8.90
C GLU A 184 10.98 6.06 10.05
N LEU A 185 9.69 6.29 9.76
CA LEU A 185 8.66 6.40 10.79
C LEU A 185 8.34 5.07 11.47
N ALA A 186 8.28 3.97 10.70
CA ALA A 186 8.05 2.64 11.24
C ALA A 186 9.18 2.27 12.20
N VAL A 187 10.43 2.38 11.73
CA VAL A 187 11.61 2.12 12.55
C VAL A 187 11.61 3.04 13.75
N ALA A 188 11.38 4.35 13.63
CA ALA A 188 11.28 5.24 14.79
C ALA A 188 10.21 4.81 15.81
N SER A 189 9.12 4.20 15.35
CA SER A 189 8.00 3.73 16.17
C SER A 189 8.21 2.34 16.80
N GLY A 190 9.32 1.66 16.50
CA GLY A 190 9.57 0.26 16.93
C GLY A 190 8.76 -0.77 16.14
N ILE A 191 8.31 -0.40 14.94
CA ILE A 191 7.64 -1.25 13.97
C ILE A 191 8.68 -1.65 12.91
N PRO A 192 8.67 -2.88 12.37
CA PRO A 192 9.53 -3.21 11.24
C PRO A 192 9.25 -2.26 10.06
N GLY A 193 10.29 -1.62 9.53
CA GLY A 193 10.24 -0.98 8.22
C GLY A 193 10.57 -2.00 7.12
N LYS A 194 11.11 -1.53 5.98
CA LYS A 194 11.70 -2.39 4.95
C LYS A 194 12.65 -3.44 5.55
N LEU A 195 12.31 -4.72 5.38
CA LEU A 195 13.14 -5.87 5.77
C LEU A 195 14.22 -6.13 4.70
N ASP A 196 15.37 -6.72 5.04
CA ASP A 196 16.52 -6.88 4.10
C ASP A 196 16.21 -7.67 2.82
N VAL A 197 15.16 -8.49 2.81
CA VAL A 197 14.67 -9.20 1.61
C VAL A 197 13.97 -8.24 0.62
N ALA A 198 13.62 -7.04 1.07
CA ALA A 198 12.80 -6.01 0.42
C ALA A 198 13.59 -4.80 -0.14
N GLY A 199 14.92 -4.85 -0.15
CA GLY A 199 15.73 -3.92 -0.94
C GLY A 199 15.77 -4.27 -2.43
N SER A 200 15.06 -5.33 -2.83
CA SER A 200 14.99 -5.77 -4.22
C SER A 200 14.09 -4.82 -5.00
N ASP A 201 14.65 -4.31 -6.09
CA ASP A 201 13.93 -3.46 -7.03
C ASP A 201 12.72 -4.21 -7.60
N VAL A 202 11.52 -3.68 -7.34
CA VAL A 202 10.23 -4.26 -7.78
C VAL A 202 10.21 -4.45 -9.31
N GLN A 203 10.87 -3.56 -10.06
CA GLN A 203 11.03 -3.74 -11.50
C GLN A 203 11.85 -5.00 -11.83
N ALA A 204 12.98 -5.21 -11.16
CA ALA A 204 13.81 -6.41 -11.36
C ALA A 204 13.07 -7.69 -10.96
N LEU A 205 12.31 -7.67 -9.85
CA LEU A 205 11.46 -8.80 -9.45
C LEU A 205 10.41 -9.11 -10.51
N TRP A 206 9.77 -8.07 -11.07
CA TRP A 206 8.76 -8.20 -12.10
C TRP A 206 9.34 -8.78 -13.40
N GLN A 207 10.48 -8.27 -13.85
CA GLN A 207 11.20 -8.80 -15.03
C GLN A 207 11.61 -10.26 -14.85
N ALA A 208 11.97 -10.66 -13.63
CA ALA A 208 12.30 -12.04 -13.28
C ALA A 208 11.08 -12.94 -13.02
N GLY A 209 9.86 -12.42 -13.14
CA GLY A 209 8.61 -13.16 -12.89
C GLY A 209 8.39 -13.56 -11.42
N ARG A 210 9.05 -12.89 -10.47
CA ARG A 210 9.01 -13.20 -9.03
C ARG A 210 7.86 -12.47 -8.32
N ILE A 211 6.64 -12.71 -8.78
CA ILE A 211 5.43 -12.01 -8.32
C ILE A 211 5.17 -12.25 -6.83
N GLU A 212 5.47 -13.46 -6.36
CA GLU A 212 5.33 -13.84 -4.96
C GLU A 212 6.16 -12.95 -4.02
N HIS A 213 7.35 -12.50 -4.46
CA HIS A 213 8.17 -11.59 -3.69
C HIS A 213 7.63 -10.16 -3.69
N ILE A 214 7.06 -9.70 -4.80
CA ILE A 214 6.40 -8.38 -4.88
C ILE A 214 5.19 -8.34 -3.95
N VAL A 215 4.37 -9.40 -3.95
CA VAL A 215 3.23 -9.49 -3.04
C VAL A 215 3.69 -9.59 -1.59
N ALA A 216 4.71 -10.40 -1.29
CA ALA A 216 5.26 -10.49 0.06
C ALA A 216 5.74 -9.12 0.58
N TYR A 217 6.40 -8.34 -0.28
CA TYR A 217 6.83 -6.98 0.04
C TYR A 217 5.65 -6.05 0.34
N ASN A 218 4.68 -5.98 -0.58
CA ASN A 218 3.48 -5.16 -0.43
C ASN A 218 2.68 -5.54 0.84
N GLU A 219 2.55 -6.83 1.14
CA GLU A 219 1.91 -7.28 2.38
C GLU A 219 2.62 -6.77 3.65
N CYS A 220 3.96 -6.71 3.65
CA CYS A 220 4.71 -6.14 4.77
C CYS A 220 4.51 -4.63 4.90
N ASP A 221 4.47 -3.89 3.79
CA ASP A 221 4.26 -2.45 3.80
C ASP A 221 2.81 -2.08 4.18
N ALA A 222 1.81 -2.88 3.78
CA ALA A 222 0.44 -2.75 4.26
C ALA A 222 0.30 -3.01 5.78
N VAL A 223 0.99 -4.05 6.31
CA VAL A 223 1.04 -4.31 7.77
C VAL A 223 1.73 -3.17 8.51
N THR A 224 2.84 -2.66 7.97
CA THR A 224 3.58 -1.53 8.55
C THR A 224 2.72 -0.27 8.59
N THR A 225 2.01 0.02 7.50
CA THR A 225 1.06 1.12 7.38
C THR A 225 -0.07 1.00 8.41
N TYR A 226 -0.63 -0.20 8.60
CA TYR A 226 -1.65 -0.45 9.61
C TYR A 226 -1.14 -0.20 11.05
N LEU A 227 0.03 -0.72 11.39
CA LEU A 227 0.62 -0.54 12.72
C LEU A 227 0.97 0.94 12.99
N LEU A 228 1.41 1.67 11.96
CA LEU A 228 1.65 3.11 12.08
C LEU A 228 0.33 3.87 12.25
N TRP A 229 -0.72 3.52 11.50
CA TRP A 229 -2.06 4.08 11.71
C TRP A 229 -2.56 3.84 13.14
N LEU A 230 -2.43 2.62 13.68
CA LEU A 230 -2.78 2.32 15.06
C LEU A 230 -2.00 3.20 16.05
N ARG A 231 -0.71 3.42 15.82
CA ARG A 231 0.12 4.32 16.65
C ARG A 231 -0.38 5.76 16.59
N VAL A 232 -0.76 6.25 15.42
CA VAL A 232 -1.33 7.60 15.23
C VAL A 232 -2.70 7.71 15.88
N ALA A 233 -3.53 6.68 15.79
CA ALA A 233 -4.85 6.62 16.42
C ALA A 233 -4.75 6.62 17.97
N HIS A 234 -3.82 5.85 18.53
CA HIS A 234 -3.50 5.88 19.96
C HIS A 234 -2.96 7.25 20.39
N PHE A 235 -2.03 7.83 19.63
CA PHE A 235 -1.54 9.19 19.89
C PHE A 235 -2.66 10.25 19.90
N ALA A 236 -3.65 10.09 19.03
CA ALA A 236 -4.83 10.95 18.97
C ALA A 236 -5.88 10.68 20.06
N GLY A 237 -5.70 9.62 20.87
CA GLY A 237 -6.65 9.22 21.92
C GLY A 237 -7.88 8.47 21.42
N PHE A 238 -7.88 7.94 20.19
CA PHE A 238 -8.97 7.08 19.69
C PHE A 238 -8.90 5.67 20.27
N PHE A 239 -7.71 5.24 20.67
CA PHE A 239 -7.49 4.04 21.46
C PHE A 239 -6.75 4.44 22.72
N ASP A 240 -7.20 3.96 23.88
CA ASP A 240 -6.38 4.00 25.09
C ASP A 240 -5.24 2.97 25.02
N THR A 241 -4.42 2.91 26.05
CA THR A 241 -3.24 2.02 26.08
C THR A 241 -3.62 0.54 26.05
N ASP A 242 -4.72 0.14 26.70
CA ASP A 242 -5.16 -1.26 26.75
C ASP A 242 -5.77 -1.66 25.41
N GLN A 243 -6.59 -0.80 24.81
CA GLN A 243 -7.13 -0.97 23.46
C GLN A 243 -6.03 -1.04 22.42
N TYR A 244 -5.03 -0.15 22.50
CA TYR A 244 -3.88 -0.17 21.58
C TYR A 244 -3.05 -1.46 21.72
N ALA A 245 -2.89 -1.98 22.94
CA ALA A 245 -2.23 -3.27 23.16
C ALA A 245 -3.06 -4.43 22.58
N ALA A 246 -4.38 -4.43 22.78
CA ALA A 246 -5.29 -5.43 22.24
C ALA A 246 -5.28 -5.45 20.70
N GLU A 247 -5.34 -4.28 20.05
CA GLU A 247 -5.24 -4.14 18.59
C GLU A 247 -3.92 -4.70 18.04
N GLN A 248 -2.80 -4.43 18.72
CA GLN A 248 -1.51 -5.02 18.33
C GLN A 248 -1.49 -6.55 18.50
N SER A 249 -2.13 -7.09 19.54
CA SER A 249 -2.25 -8.54 19.72
C SER A 249 -2.98 -9.19 18.56
N LEU A 250 -4.06 -8.58 18.05
CA LEU A 250 -4.79 -9.08 16.88
C LEU A 250 -3.90 -9.17 15.63
N VAL A 251 -3.01 -8.20 15.43
CA VAL A 251 -2.04 -8.23 14.32
C VAL A 251 -1.01 -9.34 14.52
N ARG A 252 -0.54 -9.56 15.75
CA ARG A 252 0.40 -10.65 16.06
C ARG A 252 -0.23 -12.02 15.82
N ASP A 253 -1.49 -12.20 16.19
CA ASP A 253 -2.26 -13.42 15.95
C ASP A 253 -2.49 -13.64 14.45
N LEU A 254 -2.80 -12.56 13.71
CA LEU A 254 -2.90 -12.59 12.25
C LEU A 254 -1.58 -13.04 11.60
N LEU A 255 -0.46 -12.41 11.95
CA LEU A 255 0.85 -12.74 11.39
C LEU A 255 1.28 -14.16 11.72
N THR A 256 1.00 -14.63 12.95
CA THR A 256 1.27 -16.01 13.36
C THR A 256 0.47 -17.00 12.53
N ARG A 257 -0.84 -16.78 12.38
CA ARG A 257 -1.73 -17.68 11.64
C ARG A 257 -1.39 -17.68 10.14
N GLU A 258 -1.22 -16.51 9.54
CA GLU A 258 -0.95 -16.40 8.10
C GLU A 258 0.47 -16.84 7.74
N GLY A 259 1.46 -16.59 8.62
CA GLY A 259 2.85 -17.00 8.43
C GLY A 259 3.08 -18.51 8.47
N GLN A 260 2.12 -19.29 8.98
CA GLN A 260 2.12 -20.76 8.92
C GLN A 260 1.62 -21.30 7.57
N ARG A 261 1.03 -20.45 6.71
CA ARG A 261 0.53 -20.88 5.40
C ARG A 261 1.70 -21.00 4.41
N PRO A 262 1.69 -22.00 3.52
CA PRO A 262 2.75 -22.15 2.51
C PRO A 262 2.92 -20.88 1.68
N GLY A 263 4.17 -20.46 1.42
CA GLY A 263 4.49 -19.29 0.61
C GLY A 263 4.33 -17.95 1.32
N ARG A 264 3.93 -17.93 2.59
CA ARG A 264 3.75 -16.70 3.39
C ARG A 264 4.76 -16.56 4.53
N GLU A 265 5.91 -17.20 4.42
CA GLU A 265 6.95 -17.26 5.45
C GLU A 265 7.50 -15.86 5.80
N HIS A 266 7.40 -14.89 4.88
CA HIS A 266 7.77 -13.49 5.12
C HIS A 266 7.01 -12.86 6.30
N LEU A 267 5.78 -13.30 6.57
CA LEU A 267 4.99 -12.79 7.70
C LEU A 267 5.55 -13.26 9.05
N GLN A 268 6.10 -14.48 9.10
CA GLN A 268 6.79 -14.98 10.28
C GLN A 268 8.13 -14.23 10.49
N SER A 269 8.84 -13.92 9.40
CA SER A 269 10.03 -13.08 9.45
C SER A 269 9.70 -11.66 9.96
N TYR A 270 8.60 -11.07 9.47
CA TYR A 270 8.11 -9.76 9.93
C TYR A 270 7.81 -9.77 11.43
N LEU A 271 7.06 -10.76 11.91
CA LEU A 271 6.73 -10.90 13.33
C LEU A 271 7.98 -11.05 14.20
N THR A 272 8.96 -11.84 13.75
CA THR A 272 10.24 -12.03 14.45
C THR A 272 11.02 -10.72 14.56
N ALA A 273 11.07 -9.94 13.48
CA ALA A 273 11.70 -8.62 13.49
C ALA A 273 10.97 -7.66 14.43
N TRP A 274 9.64 -7.69 14.44
CA TRP A 274 8.85 -6.85 15.34
C TRP A 274 9.09 -7.18 16.82
N ASP A 275 9.16 -8.46 17.17
CA ASP A 275 9.49 -8.93 18.50
C ASP A 275 10.89 -8.51 18.95
N HIS A 276 11.87 -8.55 18.04
CA HIS A 276 13.22 -8.11 18.32
C HIS A 276 13.27 -6.61 18.61
N LEU A 277 12.58 -5.79 17.82
CA LEU A 277 12.49 -4.34 18.05
C LEU A 277 11.81 -4.01 19.37
N ALA A 278 10.73 -4.71 19.72
CA ALA A 278 10.04 -4.52 21.00
C ALA A 278 10.94 -4.80 22.21
N ARG A 279 11.80 -5.83 22.14
CA ARG A 279 12.75 -6.17 23.22
C ARG A 279 13.91 -5.19 23.34
N THR A 280 14.46 -4.74 22.22
CA THR A 280 15.64 -3.87 22.19
C THR A 280 15.34 -2.41 22.51
N ARG A 281 14.07 -2.02 22.47
CA ARG A 281 13.58 -0.66 22.75
C ARG A 281 12.77 -0.53 24.03
N ALA A 282 12.59 -1.63 24.77
CA ALA A 282 12.06 -1.55 26.13
C ALA A 282 13.04 -0.72 26.99
N PRO A 283 12.54 0.27 27.77
CA PRO A 283 13.37 1.14 28.59
C PRO A 283 14.18 0.39 29.65
#